data_AF-A0A816TTX2-F1
#
_entry.id   AF-A0A816TTX2-F1
#
_cell.length_a   1.000
_cell.length_b   1.000
_cell.length_c   1.000
_cell.angle_alpha   90.00
_cell.angle_beta   90.00
_cell.angle_gamma   90.00
#
_symmetry.space_group_name_H-M   'P 1'
#
loop_
_entity.id
_entity.type
_entity.pdbx_description
1 polymer ?
#
loop_
_entity_poly.entity_id
_entity_poly.type
_entity_poly.pdbx_seq_one_letter_code
_entity_poly.pdbx_strand_id
1 'polypeptide(L)'
;MLAELIEETDLIIWDEAPMTHKHAFEALDKSLKDILSIKNPPAKNQPFGGKTVMLGGDFRQILPVIPQGRRADTVLASISHSYLWNSCHKFSLKTNMRSQSG
;
A
#
# COMPACT_ATOMS: atom_id res chain seq x y z
N MET A 1 -19.17 -10.57 8.64
CA MET A 1 -17.96 -10.40 9.48
C MET A 1 -16.84 -9.82 8.61
N LEU A 2 -15.89 -9.02 9.12
CA LEU A 2 -14.88 -8.33 8.28
C LEU A 2 -14.13 -9.24 7.28
N ALA A 3 -13.88 -10.50 7.64
CA ALA A 3 -13.27 -11.49 6.75
C ALA A 3 -14.09 -11.76 5.48
N GLU A 4 -15.41 -11.85 5.58
CA GLU A 4 -16.31 -12.05 4.41
C GLU A 4 -16.25 -10.83 3.47
N LEU A 5 -16.23 -9.63 4.04
CA LEU A 5 -16.07 -8.40 3.25
C LEU A 5 -14.73 -8.39 2.50
N ILE A 6 -13.65 -8.79 3.17
CA ILE A 6 -12.32 -8.91 2.56
C ILE A 6 -12.33 -9.95 1.43
N GLU A 7 -13.01 -11.09 1.63
CA GLU A 7 -13.15 -12.12 0.61
C GLU A 7 -13.89 -11.61 -0.63
N GLU A 8 -14.95 -10.83 -0.46
CA GLU A 8 -15.73 -10.23 -1.55
C GLU A 8 -15.09 -8.98 -2.18
N THR A 9 -14.11 -8.37 -1.53
CA THR A 9 -13.48 -7.13 -2.02
C THR A 9 -12.63 -7.40 -3.26
N ASP A 10 -12.85 -6.68 -4.36
CA ASP A 10 -12.02 -6.77 -5.56
C ASP A 10 -10.87 -5.74 -5.58
N LEU A 11 -11.09 -4.59 -4.96
CA LEU A 11 -10.17 -3.44 -4.97
C LEU A 11 -10.09 -2.78 -3.60
N ILE A 12 -8.86 -2.58 -3.12
CA ILE A 12 -8.55 -1.79 -1.93
C ILE A 12 -7.85 -0.51 -2.38
N ILE A 13 -8.35 0.64 -1.96
CA ILE A 13 -7.73 1.94 -2.25
C ILE A 13 -7.12 2.47 -0.95
N TRP A 14 -5.82 2.79 -1.01
CA TRP A 14 -5.09 3.38 0.10
C TRP A 14 -4.69 4.80 -0.28
N ASP A 15 -5.37 5.79 0.30
CA ASP A 15 -5.04 7.20 0.09
C ASP A 15 -3.87 7.64 0.98
N GLU A 16 -3.07 8.59 0.50
CA GLU A 16 -1.83 9.06 1.15
C GLU A 16 -0.87 7.94 1.61
N ALA A 17 -0.73 6.91 0.77
CA ALA A 17 0.17 5.79 0.99
C ALA A 17 1.64 6.20 1.29
N PRO A 18 2.23 7.24 0.67
CA PRO A 18 3.61 7.65 0.95
C PRO A 18 3.86 8.07 2.40
N MET A 19 2.84 8.53 3.12
CA MET A 19 2.95 8.95 4.53
C MET A 19 2.98 7.76 5.50
N THR A 20 2.55 6.59 5.04
CA THR A 20 2.37 5.40 5.87
C THR A 20 3.68 4.61 5.96
N HIS A 21 4.01 4.14 7.17
CA HIS A 21 5.17 3.28 7.40
C HIS A 21 5.01 1.95 6.64
N LYS A 22 6.07 1.46 5.99
CA LYS A 22 6.05 0.23 5.18
C LYS A 22 5.44 -0.98 5.89
N HIS A 23 5.69 -1.10 7.19
CA HIS A 23 5.18 -2.18 8.03
C HIS A 23 3.65 -2.26 8.08
N ALA A 24 2.92 -1.16 7.88
CA ALA A 24 1.47 -1.23 7.78
C ALA A 24 1.03 -2.00 6.52
N PHE A 25 1.66 -1.74 5.38
CA PHE A 25 1.41 -2.48 4.14
C PHE A 25 1.84 -3.94 4.25
N GLU A 26 2.99 -4.20 4.89
CA GLU A 26 3.49 -5.57 5.09
C GLU A 26 2.62 -6.35 6.07
N ALA A 27 2.05 -5.69 7.08
CA ALA A 27 1.09 -6.30 7.99
C ALA A 27 -0.21 -6.61 7.26
N LEU A 28 -0.73 -5.66 6.46
CA LEU A 28 -1.92 -5.90 5.64
C LEU A 28 -1.71 -7.07 4.67
N ASP A 29 -0.58 -7.12 3.96
CA ASP A 29 -0.24 -8.21 3.05
C ASP A 29 -0.28 -9.58 3.75
N LYS A 30 0.36 -9.70 4.91
CA LYS A 30 0.35 -10.93 5.71
C LYS A 30 -1.06 -11.30 6.16
N SER A 31 -1.82 -10.34 6.70
CA SER A 31 -3.19 -10.59 7.15
C SER A 31 -4.11 -11.05 6.01
N LEU A 32 -4.00 -10.42 4.83
CA LEU A 32 -4.79 -10.82 3.66
C LEU A 32 -4.40 -12.21 3.15
N LYS A 33 -3.10 -12.53 3.10
CA LYS A 33 -2.63 -13.88 2.77
C LYS A 33 -3.17 -14.92 3.74
N ASP A 34 -3.13 -14.64 5.04
CA ASP A 34 -3.60 -15.57 6.07
C ASP A 34 -5.11 -15.80 5.95
N ILE A 35 -5.92 -14.74 5.79
CA ILE A 35 -7.37 -14.85 5.64
C ILE A 35 -7.76 -15.57 4.34
N LEU A 36 -7.19 -15.15 3.20
CA LEU A 36 -7.62 -15.62 1.88
C LEU A 36 -7.08 -17.01 1.55
N SER A 37 -5.96 -17.42 2.14
CA SER A 37 -5.40 -18.77 1.93
C SER A 37 -6.23 -19.89 2.55
N ILE A 38 -7.15 -19.58 3.47
CA ILE A 38 -8.07 -20.56 4.07
C ILE A 38 -8.96 -21.20 3.01
N LYS A 39 -9.48 -20.38 2.08
CA LYS A 39 -10.36 -20.84 0.99
C LYS A 39 -9.63 -20.99 -0.35
N ASN A 40 -8.55 -20.25 -0.56
CA ASN A 40 -7.77 -20.23 -1.79
C ASN A 40 -6.26 -20.39 -1.48
N PRO A 41 -5.74 -21.61 -1.31
CA PRO A 41 -4.35 -21.85 -0.90
C PRO A 41 -3.27 -21.12 -1.74
N PRO A 42 -3.42 -20.96 -3.08
CA PRO A 42 -2.54 -20.12 -3.89
C PRO A 42 -2.38 -18.67 -3.42
N ALA A 43 -3.39 -18.08 -2.77
CA ALA A 43 -3.37 -16.70 -2.28
C ALA A 43 -2.19 -16.42 -1.34
N LYS A 44 -1.70 -17.44 -0.62
CA LYS A 44 -0.56 -17.33 0.31
C LYS A 44 0.70 -16.75 -0.34
N ASN A 45 0.90 -17.00 -1.64
CA ASN A 45 2.10 -16.58 -2.36
C ASN A 45 1.88 -15.32 -3.21
N GLN A 46 0.68 -14.76 -3.20
CA GLN A 46 0.33 -13.58 -3.98
C GLN A 46 0.38 -12.32 -3.08
N PRO A 47 0.92 -11.19 -3.57
CA PRO A 47 0.81 -9.93 -2.85
C PRO A 47 -0.65 -9.65 -2.47
N PHE A 48 -0.87 -9.24 -1.22
CA PHE A 48 -2.19 -8.95 -0.63
C PHE A 48 -3.20 -10.10 -0.79
N GLY A 49 -2.73 -11.35 -0.81
CA GLY A 49 -3.60 -12.52 -1.00
C GLY A 49 -4.29 -12.56 -2.37
N GLY A 50 -3.72 -11.87 -3.38
CA GLY A 50 -4.28 -11.76 -4.71
C GLY A 50 -5.26 -10.58 -4.89
N LYS A 51 -5.49 -9.77 -3.85
CA LYS A 51 -6.34 -8.58 -3.95
C LYS A 51 -5.63 -7.45 -4.66
N THR A 52 -6.38 -6.71 -5.49
CA THR A 52 -5.86 -5.51 -6.12
C THR A 52 -5.79 -4.39 -5.10
N VAL A 53 -4.61 -3.78 -4.94
CA VAL A 53 -4.41 -2.63 -4.05
C VAL A 53 -3.92 -1.45 -4.87
N MET A 54 -4.68 -0.35 -4.85
CA MET A 54 -4.31 0.91 -5.47
C MET A 54 -3.79 1.87 -4.39
N LEU A 55 -2.54 2.29 -4.55
CA LEU A 55 -1.87 3.20 -3.63
C LEU A 55 -1.91 4.61 -4.24
N GLY A 56 -2.65 5.51 -3.59
CA GLY A 56 -2.75 6.92 -3.91
C GLY A 56 -1.84 7.77 -3.03
N GLY A 57 -1.51 8.97 -3.48
CA GLY A 57 -0.74 9.96 -2.73
C GLY A 57 0.39 10.58 -3.53
N ASP A 58 1.02 11.61 -2.96
CA ASP A 58 2.14 12.33 -3.58
C ASP A 58 3.42 12.15 -2.76
N PHE A 59 4.39 11.42 -3.32
CA PHE A 59 5.71 11.20 -2.70
C PHE A 59 6.52 12.49 -2.50
N ARG A 60 6.09 13.63 -3.08
CA ARG A 60 6.70 14.94 -2.89
C ARG A 60 6.16 15.70 -1.67
N GLN A 61 5.09 15.22 -1.04
CA GLN A 61 4.51 15.87 0.15
C GLN A 61 5.25 15.49 1.43
N ILE A 62 4.84 14.38 2.06
CA ILE A 62 5.31 13.97 3.39
C ILE A 62 5.65 12.47 3.33
N LEU A 63 6.90 12.15 3.65
CA LEU A 63 7.37 10.78 3.87
C LEU A 63 7.03 10.33 5.29
N PRO A 64 7.14 9.03 5.63
CA PRO A 64 6.81 8.55 6.97
C PRO A 64 7.64 9.26 8.05
N VAL A 65 6.96 9.79 9.06
CA VAL A 65 7.59 10.53 10.15
C VAL A 65 8.15 9.53 11.17
N ILE A 66 9.46 9.58 11.40
CA ILE A 66 10.15 8.81 12.43
C ILE A 66 10.60 9.78 13.53
N PRO A 67 9.93 9.80 14.71
CA PRO A 67 10.31 10.67 15.81
C PRO A 67 11.76 10.42 16.21
N GLN A 68 12.56 11.49 16.31
CA GLN A 68 14.01 11.41 16.60
C GLN A 68 14.82 10.60 15.58
N GLY A 69 14.23 10.27 14.43
CA GLY A 69 14.89 9.53 13.34
C GLY A 69 15.75 10.43 12.46
N ARG A 70 16.75 9.83 11.84
CA ARG A 70 17.56 10.45 10.78
C ARG A 70 16.82 10.34 9.45
N ARG A 71 17.31 11.08 8.44
CA ARG A 71 16.80 10.98 7.06
C ARG A 71 16.84 9.55 6.51
N ALA A 72 17.88 8.78 6.87
CA ALA A 72 17.99 7.37 6.48
C ALA A 72 16.83 6.53 7.04
N ASP A 73 16.38 6.80 8.27
CA ASP A 73 15.30 6.06 8.92
C ASP A 73 13.96 6.33 8.22
N THR A 74 13.67 7.59 7.85
CA THR A 74 12.51 7.94 7.02
C THR A 74 12.53 7.22 5.68
N VAL A 75 13.69 7.15 5.02
CA VAL A 75 13.83 6.44 3.74
C VAL A 75 13.59 4.94 3.93
N LEU A 76 14.16 4.33 4.98
CA LEU A 76 13.97 2.91 5.30
C LEU A 76 12.52 2.56 5.69
N ALA A 77 11.79 3.53 6.25
CA ALA A 77 10.38 3.43 6.60
C ALA A 77 9.43 3.55 5.40
N SER A 78 9.90 4.12 4.28
CA SER A 78 9.12 4.26 3.04
C SER A 78 8.68 2.90 2.48
N ILE A 79 7.50 2.87 1.88
CA ILE A 79 7.01 1.72 1.11
C ILE A 79 7.99 1.29 0.00
N SER A 80 8.81 2.20 -0.52
CA SER A 80 9.85 1.89 -1.51
C SER A 80 10.94 0.95 -1.00
N HIS A 81 11.06 0.78 0.32
CA HIS A 81 11.97 -0.15 0.99
C HIS A 81 11.24 -1.39 1.55
N SER A 82 10.02 -1.65 1.09
CA SER A 82 9.29 -2.90 1.35
C SER A 82 9.55 -3.92 0.24
N TYR A 83 9.44 -5.21 0.56
CA TYR A 83 9.42 -6.29 -0.44
C TYR A 83 8.26 -6.15 -1.43
N LEU A 84 7.17 -5.47 -1.02
CA LEU A 84 6.00 -5.21 -1.86
C LEU A 84 6.30 -4.26 -3.02
N TRP A 85 7.31 -3.40 -2.89
CA TRP A 85 7.61 -2.37 -3.89
C TRP A 85 7.92 -2.96 -5.26
N ASN A 86 8.57 -4.13 -5.30
CA ASN A 86 8.90 -4.83 -6.55
C ASN A 86 7.66 -5.34 -7.30
N SER A 87 6.51 -5.43 -6.62
CA SER A 87 5.23 -5.81 -7.24
C SER A 87 4.42 -4.58 -7.70
N CYS A 88 4.84 -3.36 -7.37
CA CYS A 88 4.09 -2.16 -7.68
C CYS A 88 4.26 -1.74 -9.14
N HIS A 89 3.14 -1.54 -9.84
CA HIS A 89 3.10 -0.83 -11.11
C HIS A 89 2.88 0.66 -10.86
N LYS A 90 3.67 1.52 -11.50
CA LYS A 90 3.64 2.97 -11.27
C LYS A 90 2.82 3.68 -12.34
N PHE A 91 1.81 4.43 -11.89
CA PHE A 91 1.07 5.36 -12.72
C PHE A 91 1.34 6.80 -12.26
N SER A 92 1.43 7.74 -13.18
CA SER A 92 1.70 9.16 -12.87
C SER A 92 0.60 10.04 -13.42
N LEU A 93 -0.06 10.79 -12.54
CA LEU A 93 -1.01 11.82 -12.92
C LEU A 93 -0.25 13.09 -13.32
N LYS A 94 -0.49 13.58 -14.54
CA LYS A 94 0.22 14.75 -15.10
C LYS A 94 -0.62 16.02 -15.10
N THR A 95 -1.94 15.88 -15.08
CA THR A 95 -2.88 17.00 -15.19
C THR A 95 -3.39 17.39 -13.80
N ASN A 96 -3.09 18.61 -13.38
CA ASN A 96 -3.64 19.17 -12.14
C ASN A 96 -5.03 19.76 -12.43
N MET A 97 -6.08 19.02 -12.08
CA MET A 97 -7.46 19.48 -12.29
C MET A 97 -7.85 20.67 -11.41
N ARG A 98 -7.19 20.87 -10.26
CA ARG A 98 -7.48 21.98 -9.33
C ARG A 98 -7.04 23.34 -9.89
N SER A 99 -5.96 23.37 -10.67
CA SER A 99 -5.41 24.62 -11.23
C SER A 99 -5.98 24.99 -12.61
N GLN A 100 -6.79 24.12 -13.22
CA GLN A 100 -7.36 24.34 -14.55
C GLN A 100 -8.71 25.09 -14.53
N SER A 101 -9.27 25.34 -13.35
CA SER A 101 -10.55 26.04 -13.17
C SER A 101 -10.43 27.57 -13.17
N GLY A 102 -9.37 28.13 -13.78
CA GLY A 102 -9.08 29.57 -13.82
C GLY A 102 -9.55 30.23 -15.11
#